data_AF-A0A954F564-F1
#
_entry.id   AF-A0A954F564-F1
#
_cell.length_a   1.000
_cell.length_b   1.000
_cell.length_c   1.000
_cell.angle_alpha   90.00
_cell.angle_beta   90.00
_cell.angle_gamma   90.00
#
_symmetry.space_group_name_H-M   'P 1'
#
loop_
_entity.id
_entity.type
_entity.pdbx_description
1 polymer ?
#
loop_
_entity_poly.entity_id
_entity_poly.type
_entity_poly.pdbx_seq_one_letter_code
_entity_poly.pdbx_strand_id
1 'polypeptide(L)'
;DQVTTTGVSYGDVFATGDHSTLRTSIGLFTRTERLTSNLSERVDPLPGMALGRELRADELSCNGRITGLMDVGREGIFQWGLSAHSVPDFSVDLVADDGTSLNAEHLDQWVYGADLTFGWSDETEGPSWTAGWEGLIADGAIAARAVGSGPATLEVVEDKAIGQYLWLEHRTRSGRALGAVFSSFERPDMDLAQEREVSLYFARPLGERSQLRFQVSHRDLEGQESSDRLVVQWMGWTGRLGHTLDW
;
A
#
# COMPACT_ATOMS: atom_id res chain seq x y z
N ASP A 1 -8.91 -16.85 9.86
CA ASP A 1 -10.09 -15.97 9.96
C ASP A 1 -10.24 -15.13 8.71
N GLN A 2 -11.48 -14.77 8.33
CA GLN A 2 -11.78 -14.11 7.06
C GLN A 2 -12.49 -12.78 7.31
N VAL A 3 -11.80 -11.68 7.00
CA VAL A 3 -12.37 -10.35 6.93
C VAL A 3 -13.45 -10.33 5.86
N THR A 4 -14.67 -9.99 6.25
CA THR A 4 -15.78 -9.80 5.31
C THR A 4 -16.13 -8.32 5.25
N THR A 5 -15.77 -7.67 4.14
CA THR A 5 -16.18 -6.30 3.83
C THR A 5 -17.46 -6.36 3.01
N THR A 6 -18.46 -5.56 3.38
CA THR A 6 -19.69 -5.39 2.57
C THR A 6 -19.74 -3.96 2.07
N GLY A 7 -20.12 -3.73 0.83
CA GLY A 7 -20.22 -2.38 0.30
C GLY A 7 -20.78 -2.30 -1.09
N VAL A 8 -20.84 -1.08 -1.61
CA VAL A 8 -21.22 -0.77 -2.99
C VAL A 8 -20.10 0.04 -3.61
N SER A 9 -19.72 -0.33 -4.82
CA SER A 9 -18.81 0.47 -5.64
C SER A 9 -19.45 0.79 -6.98
N TYR A 10 -19.09 1.94 -7.50
CA TYR A 10 -19.37 2.36 -8.87
C TYR A 10 -18.05 2.71 -9.53
N GLY A 11 -17.90 2.28 -10.78
CA GLY A 11 -16.77 2.65 -11.60
C GLY A 11 -17.19 2.78 -13.04
N ASP A 12 -16.57 3.71 -13.74
CA ASP A 12 -16.84 3.97 -15.15
C ASP A 12 -15.57 4.39 -15.88
N VAL A 13 -15.56 4.19 -17.20
CA VAL A 13 -14.45 4.52 -18.09
C VAL A 13 -14.97 5.38 -19.23
N PHE A 14 -14.38 6.57 -19.35
CA PHE A 14 -14.71 7.56 -20.37
C PHE A 14 -13.56 7.67 -21.35
N ALA A 15 -13.85 7.66 -22.65
CA ALA A 15 -12.90 8.14 -23.64
C ALA A 15 -12.77 9.67 -23.50
N THR A 16 -11.56 10.18 -23.29
CA THR A 16 -11.28 11.63 -23.24
C THR A 16 -10.68 12.16 -24.54
N GLY A 17 -10.41 11.26 -25.49
CA GLY A 17 -9.95 11.52 -26.84
C GLY A 17 -9.59 10.20 -27.54
N ASP A 18 -9.04 10.28 -28.74
CA ASP A 18 -8.73 9.10 -29.55
C ASP A 18 -7.62 8.21 -28.95
N HIS A 19 -6.81 8.78 -28.06
CA HIS A 19 -5.63 8.17 -27.44
C HIS A 19 -5.64 8.26 -25.92
N SER A 20 -6.79 8.53 -25.31
CA SER A 20 -6.86 8.70 -23.86
C SER A 20 -8.18 8.23 -23.28
N THR A 21 -8.08 7.65 -22.09
CA THR A 21 -9.21 7.22 -21.29
C THR A 21 -9.07 7.74 -19.86
N LEU A 22 -10.20 8.00 -19.24
CA LEU A 22 -10.33 8.38 -17.85
C LEU A 22 -11.20 7.34 -17.16
N ARG A 23 -10.66 6.68 -16.14
CA ARG A 23 -11.41 5.83 -15.24
C ARG A 23 -11.71 6.59 -13.96
N THR A 24 -12.93 6.47 -13.49
CA THR A 24 -13.33 6.95 -12.16
C THR A 24 -13.89 5.77 -11.37
N SER A 25 -13.64 5.75 -10.07
CA SER A 25 -14.30 4.83 -9.16
C SER A 25 -14.59 5.51 -7.83
N ILE A 26 -15.70 5.11 -7.22
CA ILE A 26 -16.08 5.45 -5.86
C ILE A 26 -16.63 4.20 -5.20
N GLY A 27 -16.30 3.98 -3.94
CA GLY A 27 -16.82 2.89 -3.14
C GLY A 27 -17.15 3.34 -1.74
N LEU A 28 -18.21 2.75 -1.21
CA LEU A 28 -18.66 2.89 0.16
C LEU A 28 -18.72 1.50 0.75
N PHE A 29 -17.92 1.25 1.77
CA PHE A 29 -17.78 -0.04 2.40
C PHE A 29 -18.04 0.07 3.90
N THR A 30 -18.74 -0.91 4.43
CA THR A 30 -18.79 -1.17 5.86
C THR A 30 -17.95 -2.41 6.10
N ARG A 31 -16.99 -2.31 7.01
CA ARG A 31 -16.23 -3.48 7.42
C ARG A 31 -16.95 -4.16 8.57
N THR A 32 -17.30 -5.44 8.45
CA THR A 32 -17.99 -6.17 9.51
C THR A 32 -17.03 -7.16 10.16
N GLU A 33 -16.41 -6.80 11.30
CA GLU A 33 -15.73 -7.77 12.16
C GLU A 33 -15.97 -7.52 13.65
N ARG A 34 -16.17 -8.63 14.38
CA ARG A 34 -15.95 -8.76 15.81
C ARG A 34 -14.97 -9.92 15.96
N LEU A 35 -13.70 -9.61 16.24
CA LEU A 35 -12.66 -10.59 16.52
C LEU A 35 -12.08 -10.26 17.89
N THR A 36 -12.28 -11.13 18.86
CA THR A 36 -11.54 -11.11 20.13
C THR A 36 -10.23 -11.85 19.93
N SER A 37 -9.11 -11.15 19.92
CA SER A 37 -7.80 -11.76 19.73
C SER A 37 -7.24 -12.35 21.05
N ASN A 38 -7.21 -13.68 21.15
CA ASN A 38 -6.27 -14.40 22.03
C ASN A 38 -4.94 -14.63 21.28
N LEU A 39 -4.31 -13.56 20.79
CA LEU A 39 -3.03 -13.63 20.07
C LEU A 39 -1.88 -13.16 20.97
N SER A 40 -1.62 -13.93 22.02
CA SER A 40 -0.40 -13.78 22.83
C SER A 40 0.79 -14.56 22.29
N GLU A 41 0.71 -15.26 21.15
CA GLU A 41 1.85 -16.04 20.65
C GLU A 41 1.97 -16.05 19.13
N ARG A 42 3.12 -15.56 18.66
CA ARG A 42 3.84 -15.96 17.43
C ARG A 42 3.22 -15.60 16.09
N VAL A 43 3.39 -14.35 15.67
CA VAL A 43 3.89 -14.02 14.32
C VAL A 43 4.73 -12.76 14.48
N ASP A 44 6.02 -12.79 14.14
CA ASP A 44 6.80 -11.54 14.00
C ASP A 44 6.11 -10.72 12.90
N PRO A 45 5.50 -9.56 13.22
CA PRO A 45 4.90 -8.74 12.20
C PRO A 45 5.99 -8.25 11.26
N LEU A 46 5.68 -8.17 9.96
CA LEU A 46 6.52 -7.45 9.00
C LEU A 46 6.85 -6.06 9.57
N PRO A 47 8.11 -5.59 9.49
CA PRO A 47 8.51 -4.33 10.10
C PRO A 47 7.86 -3.19 9.32
N GLY A 48 6.75 -2.67 9.83
CA GLY A 48 5.87 -1.85 8.99
C GLY A 48 4.53 -1.51 9.61
N MET A 49 3.77 -2.53 10.01
CA MET A 49 2.41 -2.36 10.51
C MET A 49 2.11 -3.48 11.49
N ALA A 50 2.44 -3.26 12.75
CA ALA A 50 1.99 -4.09 13.86
C ALA A 50 1.04 -3.26 14.72
N LEU A 51 -0.14 -2.97 14.17
CA LEU A 51 -1.28 -2.65 15.02
C LEU A 51 -2.17 -3.89 14.93
N GLY A 52 -2.35 -4.58 16.05
CA GLY A 52 -3.56 -5.35 16.29
C GLY A 52 -4.72 -4.36 16.27
N ARG A 53 -5.16 -3.97 15.08
CA ARG A 53 -6.25 -3.02 14.87
C ARG A 53 -7.52 -3.85 14.92
N GLU A 54 -8.10 -4.01 16.11
CA GLU A 54 -9.51 -4.42 16.22
C GLU A 54 -10.37 -3.23 15.75
N LEU A 55 -10.60 -3.14 14.43
CA LEU A 55 -11.54 -2.18 13.83
C LEU A 55 -12.96 -2.73 13.96
N ARG A 56 -13.89 -1.93 14.49
CA ARG A 56 -15.24 -2.40 14.82
C ARG A 56 -16.19 -2.38 13.62
N ALA A 57 -17.24 -3.19 13.75
CA ALA A 57 -18.17 -3.59 12.69
C ALA A 57 -19.12 -2.50 12.14
N ASP A 58 -19.00 -1.27 12.63
CA ASP A 58 -19.85 -0.11 12.30
C ASP A 58 -19.15 0.97 11.48
N GLU A 59 -17.88 0.76 11.14
CA GLU A 59 -17.03 1.78 10.54
C GLU A 59 -17.25 1.85 9.02
N LEU A 60 -17.72 3.02 8.57
CA LEU A 60 -17.86 3.36 7.15
C LEU A 60 -16.48 3.72 6.60
N SER A 61 -16.07 3.10 5.51
CA SER A 61 -14.97 3.59 4.69
C SER A 61 -15.47 4.04 3.32
N CYS A 62 -14.91 5.15 2.86
CA CYS A 62 -15.15 5.68 1.52
C CYS A 62 -13.82 5.70 0.78
N ASN A 63 -13.81 5.24 -0.47
CA ASN A 63 -12.69 5.43 -1.37
C ASN A 63 -13.16 6.07 -2.67
N GLY A 64 -12.34 6.95 -3.22
CA GLY A 64 -12.53 7.55 -4.53
C GLY A 64 -11.21 7.54 -5.28
N ARG A 65 -11.25 7.26 -6.57
CA ARG A 65 -10.06 7.31 -7.42
C ARG A 65 -10.41 7.75 -8.84
N ILE A 66 -9.51 8.54 -9.40
CA ILE A 66 -9.53 8.96 -10.79
C ILE A 66 -8.19 8.54 -11.38
N THR A 67 -8.22 7.92 -12.56
CA THR A 67 -7.01 7.47 -13.26
C THR A 67 -7.14 7.80 -14.73
N GLY A 68 -6.18 8.55 -15.26
CA GLY A 68 -6.05 8.79 -16.69
C GLY A 68 -5.00 7.86 -17.29
N LEU A 69 -5.29 7.33 -18.47
CA LEU A 69 -4.37 6.53 -19.28
C LEU A 69 -4.32 7.15 -20.68
N MET A 70 -3.12 7.38 -21.20
CA MET A 70 -2.95 7.94 -22.54
C MET A 70 -1.76 7.35 -23.28
N ASP A 71 -1.90 7.23 -24.60
CA ASP A 71 -0.77 6.95 -25.48
C ASP A 71 0.11 8.20 -25.57
N VAL A 72 1.43 8.00 -25.49
CA VAL A 72 2.43 9.06 -25.64
C VAL A 72 3.33 8.68 -26.80
N GLY A 73 3.06 9.29 -27.97
CA GLY A 73 3.73 8.92 -29.21
C GLY A 73 3.26 7.55 -29.70
N ARG A 74 4.17 6.76 -30.28
CA ARG A 74 3.84 5.42 -30.83
C ARG A 74 4.10 4.27 -29.85
N GLU A 75 5.01 4.49 -28.92
CA GLU A 75 5.67 3.44 -28.13
C GLU A 75 5.50 3.65 -26.63
N GLY A 76 4.91 4.78 -26.22
CA GLY A 76 4.78 5.18 -24.83
C GLY A 76 3.34 5.07 -24.34
N ILE A 77 3.18 4.69 -23.09
CA ILE A 77 1.91 4.74 -22.37
C ILE A 77 2.17 5.48 -21.07
N PHE A 78 1.34 6.48 -20.79
CA PHE A 78 1.38 7.23 -19.54
C PHE A 78 0.08 7.05 -18.76
N GLN A 79 0.22 6.73 -17.49
CA GLN A 79 -0.85 6.68 -16.52
C GLN A 79 -0.61 7.71 -15.43
N TRP A 80 -1.66 8.38 -14.99
CA TRP A 80 -1.67 9.16 -13.77
C TRP A 80 -2.91 8.84 -12.96
N GLY A 81 -2.82 8.94 -11.64
CA GLY A 81 -3.94 8.68 -10.74
C GLY A 81 -3.95 9.64 -9.57
N LEU A 82 -5.16 9.89 -9.07
CA LEU A 82 -5.43 10.58 -7.81
C LEU A 82 -6.42 9.74 -7.02
N SER A 83 -6.17 9.55 -5.73
CA SER A 83 -7.05 8.81 -4.84
C SER A 83 -7.32 9.57 -3.54
N ALA A 84 -8.45 9.25 -2.94
CA ALA A 84 -8.81 9.64 -1.59
C ALA A 84 -9.45 8.44 -0.90
N HIS A 85 -9.12 8.22 0.36
CA HIS A 85 -9.74 7.24 1.22
C HIS A 85 -10.05 7.93 2.55
N SER A 86 -11.22 7.64 3.12
CA SER A 86 -11.65 8.21 4.39
C SER A 86 -12.31 7.18 5.27
N VAL A 87 -12.00 7.22 6.55
CA VAL A 87 -12.72 6.54 7.61
C VAL A 87 -13.16 7.63 8.60
N PRO A 88 -14.41 8.12 8.53
CA PRO A 88 -14.82 9.35 9.21
C PRO A 88 -15.18 9.14 10.68
N ASP A 89 -15.40 7.90 11.12
CA ASP A 89 -15.62 7.54 12.52
C ASP A 89 -15.15 6.09 12.70
N PHE A 90 -14.09 5.91 13.49
CA PHE A 90 -13.59 4.61 13.90
C PHE A 90 -13.15 4.61 15.36
N SER A 91 -12.97 3.40 15.87
CA SER A 91 -12.48 3.16 17.23
C SER A 91 -11.19 2.34 17.20
N VAL A 92 -10.37 2.52 18.24
CA VAL A 92 -9.20 1.70 18.48
C VAL A 92 -9.32 1.09 19.85
N ASP A 93 -9.35 -0.24 19.89
CA ASP A 93 -9.21 -1.04 21.10
C ASP A 93 -7.79 -1.63 21.16
N LEU A 94 -7.07 -1.41 22.25
CA LEU A 94 -5.78 -2.04 22.55
C LEU A 94 -5.83 -2.72 23.92
N VAL A 95 -5.04 -3.78 24.08
CA VAL A 95 -4.77 -4.38 25.39
C VAL A 95 -3.33 -4.05 25.75
N ALA A 96 -3.14 -3.32 26.84
CA ALA A 96 -1.82 -3.03 27.37
C ALA A 96 -1.16 -4.30 27.96
N ASP A 97 0.16 -4.28 28.13
CA ASP A 97 0.93 -5.41 28.67
C ASP A 97 0.47 -5.85 30.07
N ASP A 98 -0.14 -4.94 30.84
CA ASP A 98 -0.73 -5.21 32.17
C ASP A 98 -2.15 -5.83 32.10
N GLY A 99 -2.65 -6.08 30.90
CA GLY A 99 -3.99 -6.61 30.63
C GLY A 99 -5.11 -5.57 30.65
N THR A 100 -4.79 -4.29 30.83
CA THR A 100 -5.77 -3.21 30.78
C THR A 100 -6.28 -3.03 29.35
N SER A 101 -7.61 -3.04 29.20
CA SER A 101 -8.24 -2.65 27.94
C SER A 101 -8.28 -1.14 27.83
N LEU A 102 -7.73 -0.62 26.74
CA LEU A 102 -7.65 0.78 26.40
C LEU A 102 -8.45 1.02 25.13
N ASN A 103 -9.20 2.12 25.08
CA ASN A 103 -10.06 2.44 23.95
C ASN A 103 -9.98 3.95 23.63
N ALA A 104 -10.01 4.27 22.34
CA ALA A 104 -10.37 5.58 21.82
C ALA A 104 -11.51 5.44 20.78
N GLU A 105 -12.47 6.36 20.80
CA GLU A 105 -13.62 6.42 19.90
C GLU A 105 -13.65 7.76 19.17
N HIS A 106 -14.50 7.89 18.15
CA HIS A 106 -14.69 9.11 17.37
C HIS A 106 -13.41 9.59 16.68
N LEU A 107 -12.59 8.64 16.22
CA LEU A 107 -11.39 8.93 15.44
C LEU A 107 -11.75 9.04 13.97
N ASP A 108 -11.05 9.91 13.24
CA ASP A 108 -11.18 10.01 11.80
C ASP A 108 -9.81 9.94 11.12
N GLN A 109 -9.80 9.43 9.89
CA GLN A 109 -8.59 9.30 9.09
C GLN A 109 -8.89 9.55 7.62
N TRP A 110 -8.02 10.33 6.98
CA TRP A 110 -8.01 10.57 5.56
C TRP A 110 -6.67 10.14 4.97
N VAL A 111 -6.70 9.55 3.78
CA VAL A 111 -5.50 9.22 3.00
C VAL A 111 -5.71 9.73 1.59
N TYR A 112 -4.84 10.63 1.15
CA TYR A 112 -4.82 11.15 -0.22
C TYR A 112 -3.64 10.56 -0.96
N GLY A 113 -3.81 10.25 -2.24
CA GLY A 113 -2.77 9.64 -3.05
C GLY A 113 -2.67 10.22 -4.44
N ALA A 114 -1.47 10.15 -4.99
CA ALA A 114 -1.18 10.43 -6.38
C ALA A 114 -0.17 9.41 -6.92
N ASP A 115 -0.38 8.94 -8.14
CA ASP A 115 0.55 8.06 -8.83
C ASP A 115 0.77 8.48 -10.27
N LEU A 116 1.97 8.20 -10.77
CA LEU A 116 2.39 8.41 -12.15
C LEU A 116 3.11 7.15 -12.60
N THR A 117 2.78 6.64 -13.78
CA THR A 117 3.49 5.52 -14.39
C THR A 117 3.72 5.82 -15.86
N PHE A 118 4.94 5.59 -16.33
CA PHE A 118 5.30 5.69 -17.73
C PHE A 118 5.93 4.38 -18.20
N GLY A 119 5.33 3.78 -19.23
CA GLY A 119 5.87 2.62 -19.94
C GLY A 119 6.35 3.03 -21.32
N TRP A 120 7.47 2.46 -21.75
CA TRP A 120 7.99 2.59 -23.11
C TRP A 120 8.44 1.22 -23.62
N SER A 121 8.02 0.85 -24.83
CA SER A 121 8.41 -0.40 -25.47
C SER A 121 8.65 -0.20 -26.96
N ASP A 122 9.69 -0.84 -27.48
CA ASP A 122 9.91 -0.97 -28.93
C ASP A 122 8.69 -1.63 -29.59
N GLU A 123 8.27 -1.12 -30.76
CA GLU A 123 7.10 -1.55 -31.57
C GLU A 123 7.04 -3.08 -31.84
N THR A 124 8.13 -3.82 -31.61
CA THR A 124 8.30 -5.24 -31.94
C THR A 124 8.22 -6.23 -30.77
N GLU A 125 7.53 -5.88 -29.68
CA GLU A 125 7.56 -6.62 -28.40
C GLU A 125 9.00 -6.77 -27.86
N GLY A 126 9.81 -5.74 -28.12
CA GLY A 126 11.21 -5.68 -27.71
C GLY A 126 11.38 -5.45 -26.21
N PRO A 127 12.61 -5.13 -25.77
CA PRO A 127 12.84 -4.69 -24.41
C PRO A 127 11.96 -3.48 -24.08
N SER A 128 11.47 -3.43 -22.84
CA SER A 128 10.61 -2.34 -22.37
C SER A 128 11.16 -1.72 -21.09
N TRP A 129 10.87 -0.45 -20.91
CA TRP A 129 11.11 0.26 -19.66
C TRP A 129 9.78 0.64 -19.03
N THR A 130 9.72 0.59 -17.71
CA THR A 130 8.60 1.11 -16.94
C THR A 130 9.14 1.82 -15.73
N ALA A 131 8.72 3.07 -15.55
CA ALA A 131 9.05 3.86 -14.38
C ALA A 131 7.76 4.36 -13.74
N GLY A 132 7.78 4.58 -12.44
CA GLY A 132 6.67 5.23 -11.78
C GLY A 132 7.04 5.82 -10.44
N TRP A 133 6.07 6.56 -9.92
CA TRP A 133 6.10 7.19 -8.62
C TRP A 133 4.68 7.12 -8.03
N GLU A 134 4.60 6.86 -6.74
CA GLU A 134 3.37 6.99 -5.96
C GLU A 134 3.69 7.71 -4.66
N GLY A 135 2.83 8.65 -4.28
CA GLY A 135 2.89 9.38 -3.03
C GLY A 135 1.54 9.36 -2.33
N LEU A 136 1.57 9.20 -1.01
CA LEU A 136 0.42 9.15 -0.13
C LEU A 136 0.63 10.12 1.04
N ILE A 137 -0.45 10.75 1.48
CA ILE A 137 -0.51 11.58 2.68
C ILE A 137 -1.66 11.06 3.53
N ALA A 138 -1.35 10.57 4.72
CA ALA A 138 -2.32 10.28 5.76
C ALA A 138 -2.50 11.51 6.67
N ASP A 139 -3.73 11.78 7.11
CA ASP A 139 -4.12 12.89 7.97
C ASP A 139 -5.20 12.41 8.96
N GLY A 140 -5.20 12.94 10.19
CA GLY A 140 -6.07 12.50 11.28
C GLY A 140 -5.40 11.48 12.21
N ALA A 141 -6.18 10.54 12.75
CA ALA A 141 -5.67 9.48 13.63
C ALA A 141 -4.89 8.42 12.83
N ILE A 142 -3.56 8.53 12.83
CA ILE A 142 -2.65 7.72 12.00
C ILE A 142 -1.99 6.56 12.74
N ALA A 143 -1.93 6.61 14.07
CA ALA A 143 -1.50 5.51 14.93
C ALA A 143 -2.09 5.63 16.32
N ALA A 144 -2.00 4.56 17.10
CA ALA A 144 -2.28 4.57 18.52
C ALA A 144 -1.32 3.61 19.23
N ARG A 145 -0.89 3.96 20.44
CA ARG A 145 0.01 3.15 21.26
C ARG A 145 -0.34 3.25 22.74
N ALA A 146 -0.08 2.18 23.49
CA ALA A 146 -0.16 2.22 24.94
C ALA A 146 1.09 2.92 25.52
N VAL A 147 0.90 3.89 26.40
CA VAL A 147 1.99 4.63 27.07
C VAL A 147 1.83 4.65 28.58
N GLY A 148 2.98 4.68 29.26
CA GLY A 148 3.09 4.75 30.72
C GLY A 148 3.70 3.50 31.36
N SER A 149 4.42 3.69 32.45
CA SER A 149 4.98 2.62 33.30
C SER A 149 4.11 2.32 34.55
N GLY A 150 2.90 2.88 34.57
CA GLY A 150 1.85 2.68 35.60
C GLY A 150 0.56 2.18 34.95
N PRO A 151 -0.66 2.58 35.39
CA PRO A 151 -1.85 2.25 34.62
C PRO A 151 -1.66 2.80 33.20
N ALA A 152 -1.63 1.90 32.22
CA ALA A 152 -1.39 2.28 30.85
C ALA A 152 -2.48 3.24 30.37
N THR A 153 -2.10 4.16 29.49
CA THR A 153 -3.03 5.07 28.82
C THR A 153 -2.87 4.92 27.32
N LEU A 154 -3.93 5.21 26.57
CA LEU A 154 -3.88 5.22 25.12
C LEU A 154 -3.41 6.59 24.64
N GLU A 155 -2.34 6.61 23.86
CA GLU A 155 -1.93 7.77 23.08
C GLU A 155 -2.35 7.54 21.63
N VAL A 156 -3.21 8.42 21.11
CA VAL A 156 -3.55 8.48 19.69
C VAL A 156 -2.65 9.53 19.04
N VAL A 157 -1.98 9.13 17.95
CA VAL A 157 -1.17 10.02 17.13
C VAL A 157 -2.09 10.63 16.07
N GLU A 158 -2.55 11.84 16.36
CA GLU A 158 -3.28 12.69 15.41
C GLU A 158 -2.28 13.61 14.69
N ASP A 159 -1.84 13.23 13.51
CA ASP A 159 -0.85 13.97 12.75
C ASP A 159 -0.94 13.65 11.25
N LYS A 160 -0.02 14.21 10.48
CA LYS A 160 0.16 13.92 9.06
C LYS A 160 1.38 13.05 8.87
N ALA A 161 1.21 11.98 8.11
CA ALA A 161 2.29 11.11 7.70
C ALA A 161 2.36 11.03 6.17
N ILE A 162 3.56 11.14 5.62
CA ILE A 162 3.81 11.09 4.20
C ILE A 162 4.57 9.82 3.86
N GLY A 163 4.13 9.13 2.80
CA GLY A 163 4.81 7.99 2.22
C GLY A 163 4.93 8.15 0.72
N GLN A 164 6.04 7.71 0.13
CA GLN A 164 6.22 7.66 -1.30
C GLN A 164 7.13 6.51 -1.72
N TYR A 165 6.97 6.05 -2.95
CA TYR A 165 7.96 5.21 -3.59
C TYR A 165 8.07 5.55 -5.07
N LEU A 166 9.23 5.22 -5.63
CA LEU A 166 9.54 5.35 -7.04
C LEU A 166 10.27 4.11 -7.51
N TRP A 167 10.02 3.71 -8.75
CA TRP A 167 10.58 2.49 -9.30
C TRP A 167 10.96 2.67 -10.76
N LEU A 168 11.91 1.87 -11.19
CA LEU A 168 12.34 1.73 -12.57
C LEU A 168 12.57 0.25 -12.85
N GLU A 169 11.98 -0.26 -13.91
CA GLU A 169 12.15 -1.63 -14.37
C GLU A 169 12.52 -1.63 -15.86
N HIS A 170 13.51 -2.45 -16.21
CA HIS A 170 13.79 -2.85 -17.56
C HIS A 170 13.45 -4.32 -17.74
N ARG A 171 12.57 -4.60 -18.70
CA ARG A 171 12.19 -5.96 -19.08
C ARG A 171 12.82 -6.31 -20.41
N THR A 172 13.51 -7.44 -20.45
CA THR A 172 14.10 -7.98 -21.67
C THR A 172 13.06 -8.73 -22.51
N ARG A 173 13.38 -8.99 -23.78
CA ARG A 173 12.58 -9.84 -24.67
C ARG A 173 12.31 -11.25 -24.09
N SER A 174 13.18 -11.74 -23.20
CA SER A 174 13.00 -13.04 -22.53
C SER A 174 12.03 -13.00 -21.34
N GLY A 175 11.41 -11.85 -21.07
CA GLY A 175 10.53 -11.62 -19.93
C GLY A 175 11.26 -11.43 -18.59
N ARG A 176 12.60 -11.57 -18.55
CA ARG A 176 13.39 -11.25 -17.36
C ARG A 176 13.37 -9.75 -17.12
N ALA A 177 13.30 -9.36 -15.85
CA ALA A 177 13.29 -7.97 -15.42
C ALA A 177 14.45 -7.66 -14.48
N LEU A 178 14.99 -6.45 -14.62
CA LEU A 178 15.92 -5.82 -13.69
C LEU A 178 15.28 -4.51 -13.25
N GLY A 179 15.26 -4.25 -11.96
CA GLY A 179 14.68 -3.00 -11.48
C GLY A 179 15.26 -2.51 -10.18
N ALA A 180 14.91 -1.27 -9.90
CA ALA A 180 15.23 -0.55 -8.68
C ALA A 180 13.94 0.04 -8.09
N VAL A 181 13.85 0.07 -6.77
CA VAL A 181 12.79 0.75 -6.04
C VAL A 181 13.46 1.59 -4.96
N PHE A 182 13.04 2.85 -4.82
CA PHE A 182 13.30 3.61 -3.60
C PHE A 182 11.97 3.96 -2.97
N SER A 183 11.90 3.86 -1.66
CA SER A 183 10.74 4.26 -0.86
C SER A 183 11.18 5.12 0.31
N SER A 184 10.30 6.02 0.72
CA SER A 184 10.45 6.77 1.95
C SER A 184 9.10 7.01 2.58
N PHE A 185 8.98 6.77 3.88
CA PHE A 185 7.76 7.03 4.62
C PHE A 185 8.05 7.36 6.07
N GLU A 186 7.19 8.18 6.66
CA GLU A 186 7.22 8.48 8.10
C GLU A 186 6.56 7.32 8.88
N ARG A 187 7.13 6.97 10.03
CA ARG A 187 6.66 5.89 10.91
C ARG A 187 5.74 6.45 12.01
N PRO A 188 4.40 6.34 11.90
CA PRO A 188 3.49 6.88 12.91
C PRO A 188 3.66 6.24 14.30
N ASP A 189 4.19 5.01 14.35
CA ASP A 189 4.52 4.27 15.57
C ASP A 189 5.83 4.72 16.24
N MET A 190 6.64 5.55 15.57
CA MET A 190 7.95 5.99 16.03
C MET A 190 8.11 7.51 15.92
N ASP A 191 7.11 8.27 16.40
CA ASP A 191 7.13 9.74 16.40
C ASP A 191 7.45 10.34 15.02
N LEU A 192 6.92 9.71 13.96
CA LEU A 192 7.13 10.08 12.56
C LEU A 192 8.58 10.00 12.07
N ALA A 193 9.41 9.18 12.72
CA ALA A 193 10.76 8.87 12.26
C ALA A 193 10.75 8.46 10.78
N GLN A 194 11.65 9.06 9.99
CA GLN A 194 11.69 8.79 8.56
C GLN A 194 12.37 7.43 8.28
N GLU A 195 11.67 6.55 7.57
CA GLU A 195 12.23 5.33 6.98
C GLU A 195 12.52 5.59 5.49
N ARG A 196 13.65 5.08 5.01
CA ARG A 196 14.05 5.07 3.59
C ARG A 196 14.56 3.68 3.23
N GLU A 197 14.14 3.15 2.09
CA GLU A 197 14.64 1.88 1.58
C GLU A 197 14.99 2.01 0.10
N VAL A 198 16.18 1.53 -0.28
CA VAL A 198 16.60 1.33 -1.68
C VAL A 198 16.71 -0.16 -1.93
N SER A 199 16.08 -0.63 -2.99
CA SER A 199 16.01 -2.03 -3.36
C SER A 199 16.41 -2.21 -4.81
N LEU A 200 17.30 -3.16 -5.08
CA LEU A 200 17.61 -3.66 -6.42
C LEU A 200 17.09 -5.08 -6.56
N TYR A 201 16.46 -5.39 -7.68
CA TYR A 201 15.92 -6.72 -7.91
C TYR A 201 16.15 -7.23 -9.33
N PHE A 202 16.18 -8.56 -9.40
CA PHE A 202 16.12 -9.33 -10.64
C PHE A 202 14.93 -10.28 -10.55
N ALA A 203 14.07 -10.25 -11.57
CA ALA A 203 12.96 -11.18 -11.69
C ALA A 203 13.11 -12.07 -12.93
N ARG A 204 12.83 -13.35 -12.74
CA ARG A 204 12.87 -14.37 -13.78
C ARG A 204 11.51 -15.06 -13.88
N PRO A 205 10.87 -15.05 -15.07
CA PRO A 205 9.68 -15.87 -15.29
C PRO A 205 10.07 -17.35 -15.24
N LEU A 206 9.26 -18.15 -14.54
CA LEU A 206 9.33 -19.61 -14.54
C LEU A 206 8.37 -20.23 -15.55
N GLY A 207 7.35 -19.49 -15.95
CA GLY A 207 6.38 -19.81 -16.99
C GLY A 207 5.43 -18.64 -17.19
N GLU A 208 4.34 -18.84 -17.92
CA GLU A 208 3.35 -17.78 -18.17
C GLU A 208 2.68 -17.25 -16.89
N ARG A 209 2.66 -18.06 -15.83
CA ARG A 209 1.91 -17.80 -14.61
C ARG A 209 2.74 -17.82 -13.33
N SER A 210 4.06 -17.73 -13.43
CA SER A 210 4.88 -17.60 -12.23
C SER A 210 6.23 -16.96 -12.49
N GLN A 211 6.78 -16.34 -11.46
CA GLN A 211 8.10 -15.74 -11.47
C GLN A 211 8.81 -15.91 -10.12
N LEU A 212 10.14 -15.90 -10.18
CA LEU A 212 11.02 -15.72 -9.03
C LEU A 212 11.61 -14.33 -9.07
N ARG A 213 11.59 -13.64 -7.93
CA ARG A 213 12.26 -12.35 -7.73
C ARG A 213 13.31 -12.50 -6.64
N PHE A 214 14.51 -12.01 -6.94
CA PHE A 214 15.62 -11.88 -6.01
C PHE A 214 15.85 -10.40 -5.78
N GLN A 215 15.93 -9.97 -4.53
CA GLN A 215 16.08 -8.58 -4.17
C GLN A 215 17.12 -8.41 -3.08
N VAL A 216 17.91 -7.34 -3.21
CA VAL A 216 18.76 -6.83 -2.14
C VAL A 216 18.27 -5.43 -1.79
N SER A 217 18.10 -5.18 -0.50
CA SER A 217 17.56 -3.93 0.03
C SER A 217 18.50 -3.35 1.07
N HIS A 218 18.69 -2.04 1.02
CA HIS A 218 19.32 -1.25 2.06
C HIS A 218 18.26 -0.36 2.68
N ARG A 219 18.06 -0.47 4.00
CA ARG A 219 17.07 0.28 4.77
C ARG A 219 17.77 1.16 5.78
N ASP A 220 17.38 2.42 5.80
CA ASP A 220 17.79 3.42 6.77
C ASP A 220 16.56 3.92 7.53
N LEU A 221 16.60 3.89 8.85
CA LEU A 221 15.52 4.34 9.71
C LEU A 221 16.09 5.32 10.73
N GLU A 222 15.52 6.52 10.77
CA GLU A 222 15.95 7.57 11.68
C GLU A 222 15.96 7.08 13.15
N GLY A 223 17.08 7.32 13.83
CA GLY A 223 17.30 6.88 15.21
C GLY A 223 17.66 5.40 15.38
N GLN A 224 17.82 4.63 14.29
CA GLN A 224 18.27 3.24 14.32
C GLN A 224 19.49 3.00 13.42
N GLU A 225 20.14 1.85 13.61
CA GLU A 225 21.18 1.40 12.69
C GLU A 225 20.56 0.97 11.35
N SER A 226 21.22 1.32 10.25
CA SER A 226 20.82 0.88 8.92
C SER A 226 20.95 -0.65 8.80
N SER A 227 20.14 -1.26 7.94
CA SER A 227 20.10 -2.72 7.76
C SER A 227 20.04 -3.13 6.29
N ASP A 228 20.67 -4.24 5.97
CA ASP A 228 20.61 -4.86 4.64
C ASP A 228 19.76 -6.13 4.67
N ARG A 229 18.99 -6.37 3.61
CA ARG A 229 18.11 -7.54 3.49
C ARG A 229 18.28 -8.21 2.13
N LEU A 230 18.23 -9.53 2.13
CA LEU A 230 18.10 -10.34 0.93
C LEU A 230 16.73 -11.03 0.93
N VAL A 231 15.96 -10.82 -0.13
CA VAL A 231 14.61 -11.35 -0.27
C VAL A 231 14.55 -12.26 -1.50
N VAL A 232 13.98 -13.44 -1.31
CA VAL A 232 13.62 -14.35 -2.40
C VAL A 232 12.10 -14.52 -2.37
N GLN A 233 11.46 -14.08 -3.44
CA GLN A 233 10.00 -14.11 -3.55
C GLN A 233 9.59 -14.98 -4.74
N TRP A 234 8.67 -15.91 -4.49
CA TRP A 234 7.96 -16.63 -5.53
C TRP A 234 6.56 -16.03 -5.67
N MET A 235 6.18 -15.68 -6.90
CA MET A 235 4.85 -15.22 -7.24
C MET A 235 4.24 -16.17 -8.27
N GLY A 236 3.02 -16.62 -8.01
CA GLY A 236 2.23 -17.44 -8.91
C GLY A 236 0.82 -16.87 -9.06
N TRP A 237 0.32 -16.82 -10.29
CA TRP A 237 -1.05 -16.39 -10.57
C TRP A 237 -1.95 -17.60 -10.76
N THR A 238 -2.97 -17.73 -9.91
CA THR A 238 -3.98 -18.79 -10.01
C THR A 238 -5.32 -18.17 -10.41
N GLY A 239 -6.00 -18.75 -11.42
CA GLY A 239 -7.27 -18.24 -11.94
C GLY A 239 -7.31 -18.07 -13.47
N ARG A 240 -8.53 -18.03 -14.02
CA ARG A 240 -8.81 -17.74 -15.45
C ARG A 240 -9.05 -16.24 -15.71
N LEU A 241 -9.04 -15.46 -14.63
CA LEU A 241 -9.37 -14.04 -14.54
C LEU A 241 -8.38 -13.37 -13.58
N GLY A 242 -7.07 -13.51 -13.86
CA GLY A 242 -6.09 -12.61 -13.25
C GLY A 242 -6.29 -11.26 -13.89
N HIS A 243 -7.27 -10.50 -13.41
CA HIS A 243 -7.65 -9.20 -13.96
C HIS A 243 -6.44 -8.27 -13.90
N THR A 244 -5.83 -8.02 -15.05
CA THR A 244 -4.77 -7.02 -15.25
C THR A 244 -5.29 -5.58 -15.08
N LEU A 245 -6.57 -5.41 -14.73
CA LEU A 245 -7.28 -4.13 -14.70
C LEU A 245 -8.22 -3.96 -13.50
N ASP A 246 -8.17 -4.82 -12.47
CA ASP A 246 -8.84 -4.52 -11.19
C ASP A 246 -7.78 -4.15 -10.16
N TRP A 247 -7.72 -2.85 -9.88
CA TRP A 247 -7.07 -2.24 -8.73
C TRP A 247 -8.15 -1.86 -7.71
#